data_AF-A0A662E1Y5-F1
#
_entry.id   AF-A0A662E1Y5-F1
#
_cell.length_a   1.000
_cell.length_b   1.000
_cell.length_c   1.000
_cell.angle_alpha   90.00
_cell.angle_beta   90.00
_cell.angle_gamma   90.00
#
_symmetry.space_group_name_H-M   'P 1'
#
loop_
_entity.id
_entity.type
_entity.pdbx_description
1 polymer ?
#
loop_
_entity_poly.entity_id
_entity_poly.type
_entity_poly.pdbx_seq_one_letter_code
_entity_poly.pdbx_strand_id
1 'polypeptide(L)'
;ASRVAGAFACSFDFSKGFEGSEFSMGISLTVEDNVGNSANVGRKQRNGWSTSAIHLEDLEKRGDVASKAVSRTVGQIGSRKPPTGEFTIIFDSSSSRSFFAGISRALSGASLYRGESFLRNAIGDSIATGILSIHENPFLPRGMGSRLFDLDGVRSRPFTVVDAGVLKNYLLGVYAANRLGMCPNGCAGGSSNFVIEPGTGTVNDLVKATPKGILVTGLMGQGADIRTGDYSRGAEGFFVENGEICYPVSEFTISSTFQEMLAGIDGIAADARPDSSILAPSVRFRRMVVAGS
;
A
#
# COMPACT_ATOMS: atom_id res chain seq x y z
N ALA A 1 20.77 -10.87 1.53
CA ALA A 1 20.08 -12.07 1.06
C ALA A 1 19.75 -12.92 2.28
N SER A 2 18.48 -13.28 2.43
CA SER A 2 18.01 -14.24 3.43
C SER A 2 17.53 -15.50 2.69
N ARG A 3 17.68 -16.65 3.34
CA ARG A 3 17.07 -17.90 2.91
C ARG A 3 16.29 -18.46 4.09
N VAL A 4 15.12 -18.99 3.81
CA VAL A 4 14.26 -19.63 4.80
C VAL A 4 13.89 -21.00 4.26
N ALA A 5 14.04 -22.01 5.11
CA ALA A 5 13.47 -23.33 4.93
C ALA A 5 12.66 -23.65 6.18
N GLY A 6 11.47 -24.21 6.00
CA GLY A 6 10.58 -24.55 7.09
C GLY A 6 9.71 -25.74 6.73
N ALA A 7 9.08 -26.31 7.74
CA ALA A 7 8.06 -27.33 7.57
C ALA A 7 6.88 -27.03 8.48
N PHE A 8 5.68 -27.33 8.01
CA PHE A 8 4.46 -27.27 8.79
C PHE A 8 3.84 -28.66 8.82
N ALA A 9 3.51 -29.12 10.03
CA ALA A 9 2.81 -30.37 10.26
C ALA A 9 1.70 -30.17 11.29
N CYS A 10 0.56 -30.84 11.09
CA CYS A 10 -0.53 -30.85 12.05
C CYS A 10 -1.20 -32.23 12.13
N SER A 11 -2.01 -32.45 13.16
CA SER A 11 -2.65 -33.74 13.45
C SER A 11 -3.71 -34.17 12.42
N PHE A 12 -3.99 -33.35 11.40
CA PHE A 12 -4.92 -33.64 10.31
C PHE A 12 -4.22 -34.25 9.08
N ASP A 13 -3.18 -35.05 9.30
CA ASP A 13 -2.38 -35.73 8.26
C ASP A 13 -1.80 -34.76 7.21
N PHE A 14 -1.45 -33.55 7.65
CA PHE A 14 -0.75 -32.58 6.83
C PHE A 14 0.70 -32.47 7.31
N SER A 15 1.65 -32.65 6.40
CA SER A 15 3.07 -32.40 6.61
C SER A 15 3.71 -31.96 5.30
N LYS A 16 4.15 -30.71 5.22
CA LYS A 16 4.77 -30.13 4.03
C LYS A 16 5.89 -29.16 4.39
N GLY A 17 6.96 -29.19 3.59
CA GLY A 17 8.05 -28.22 3.63
C GLY A 17 7.79 -27.02 2.71
N PHE A 18 8.49 -25.92 2.97
CA PHE A 18 8.62 -24.79 2.06
C PHE A 18 10.03 -24.22 2.14
N GLU A 19 10.48 -23.65 1.03
CA GLU A 19 11.77 -22.99 0.92
C GLU A 19 11.58 -21.69 0.14
N GLY A 20 12.37 -20.68 0.49
CA GLY A 20 12.34 -19.40 -0.18
C GLY A 20 13.63 -18.62 0.04
N SER A 21 13.89 -17.69 -0.86
CA SER A 21 14.94 -16.70 -0.73
C SER A 21 14.36 -15.31 -0.86
N GLU A 22 14.97 -14.35 -0.18
CA GLU A 22 14.69 -12.94 -0.38
C GLU A 22 16.01 -12.19 -0.52
N PHE A 23 16.05 -11.36 -1.55
CA PHE A 23 17.12 -10.42 -1.81
C PHE A 23 16.55 -9.03 -1.68
N SER A 24 17.30 -8.14 -1.04
CA SER A 24 16.94 -6.75 -0.90
C SER A 24 18.15 -5.86 -1.06
N MET A 25 17.93 -4.68 -1.61
CA MET A 25 18.94 -3.65 -1.79
C MET A 25 18.27 -2.31 -1.59
N GLY A 26 18.90 -1.43 -0.82
CA GLY A 26 18.39 -0.09 -0.59
C GLY A 26 19.50 0.91 -0.39
N ILE A 27 19.21 2.15 -0.76
CA ILE A 27 20.08 3.30 -0.56
C ILE A 27 19.27 4.32 0.21
N SER A 28 19.80 4.77 1.35
CA SER A 28 19.28 5.89 2.11
C SER A 28 20.28 7.03 1.99
N LEU A 29 19.77 8.22 1.72
CA LEU A 29 20.57 9.43 1.58
C LEU A 29 20.05 10.48 2.55
N THR A 30 20.98 11.33 2.99
CA THR A 30 20.68 12.51 3.79
C THR A 30 21.23 13.71 3.05
N VAL A 31 20.39 14.73 2.84
CA VAL A 31 20.78 16.01 2.25
C VAL A 31 20.50 17.13 3.24
N GLU A 32 21.32 18.17 3.20
CA GLU A 32 21.10 19.38 3.99
C GLU A 32 20.43 20.42 3.10
N ASP A 33 19.29 20.94 3.56
CA ASP A 33 18.57 21.98 2.83
C ASP A 33 19.04 23.36 3.26
N ASN A 34 19.78 24.01 2.35
CA ASN A 34 20.31 25.36 2.53
C ASN A 34 19.54 26.42 1.72
N VAL A 35 18.36 26.07 1.17
CA VAL A 35 17.54 27.00 0.39
C VAL A 35 16.75 27.92 1.33
N GLY A 36 17.11 29.20 1.40
CA GLY A 36 16.64 30.14 2.44
C GLY A 36 15.12 30.32 2.63
N ASN A 37 14.28 29.94 1.65
CA ASN A 37 12.81 29.99 1.75
C ASN A 37 12.15 28.60 1.96
N SER A 38 12.94 27.59 2.29
CA SER A 38 12.46 26.24 2.60
C SER A 38 11.84 26.18 4.00
N ALA A 39 10.84 25.33 4.22
CA ALA A 39 10.40 24.95 5.57
C ALA A 39 11.51 24.21 6.35
N ASN A 40 12.56 23.77 5.64
CA ASN A 40 13.60 22.88 6.14
C ASN A 40 15.00 23.51 6.24
N VAL A 41 15.13 24.84 6.20
CA VAL A 41 16.45 25.50 6.30
C VAL A 41 17.23 25.02 7.52
N GLY A 42 18.45 24.51 7.29
CA GLY A 42 19.33 23.99 8.34
C GLY A 42 18.89 22.63 8.93
N ARG A 43 17.90 21.97 8.32
CA ARG A 43 17.44 20.63 8.69
C ARG A 43 17.91 19.61 7.66
N LYS A 44 18.26 18.43 8.16
CA LYS A 44 18.63 17.27 7.33
C LYS A 44 17.37 16.58 6.81
N GLN A 45 17.23 16.50 5.50
CA GLN A 45 16.20 15.70 4.85
C GLN A 45 16.75 14.30 4.58
N ARG A 46 15.95 13.27 4.87
CA ARG A 46 16.34 11.88 4.67
C ARG A 46 15.27 11.16 3.87
N ASN A 47 15.67 10.62 2.73
CA ASN A 47 14.84 9.71 1.94
C ASN A 47 15.72 8.57 1.40
N GLY A 48 15.14 7.73 0.55
CA GLY A 48 15.86 6.64 -0.09
C GLY A 48 15.00 5.88 -1.08
N TRP A 49 15.58 4.81 -1.57
CA TRP A 49 14.88 3.83 -2.38
C TRP A 49 15.37 2.43 -2.05
N SER A 50 14.46 1.47 -2.09
CA SER A 50 14.78 0.06 -1.94
C SER A 50 13.99 -0.78 -2.92
N THR A 51 14.54 -1.95 -3.21
CA THR A 51 13.96 -3.01 -4.01
C THR A 51 14.12 -4.33 -3.26
N SER A 52 13.17 -5.24 -3.43
CA SER A 52 13.22 -6.57 -2.86
C SER A 52 12.61 -7.56 -3.84
N ALA A 53 13.16 -8.77 -3.90
CA ALA A 53 12.71 -9.82 -4.80
C ALA A 53 13.08 -11.21 -4.29
N ILE A 54 12.36 -12.23 -4.77
CA ILE A 54 12.63 -13.63 -4.44
C ILE A 54 13.90 -14.16 -5.14
N HIS A 55 14.15 -13.73 -6.39
CA HIS A 55 15.36 -14.05 -7.13
C HIS A 55 16.26 -12.83 -7.26
N LEU A 56 17.57 -13.05 -7.25
CA LEU A 56 18.56 -11.98 -7.34
C LEU A 56 18.45 -11.20 -8.66
N GLU A 57 18.12 -11.88 -9.76
CA GLU A 57 18.00 -11.29 -11.10
C GLU A 57 16.80 -10.34 -11.25
N ASP A 58 15.79 -10.49 -10.40
CA ASP A 58 14.57 -9.67 -10.43
C ASP A 58 14.75 -8.36 -9.64
N LEU A 59 15.89 -8.15 -8.97
CA LEU A 59 16.17 -6.88 -8.31
C LEU A 59 16.35 -5.76 -9.33
N GLU A 60 15.86 -4.58 -8.98
CA GLU A 60 16.18 -3.36 -9.72
C GLU A 60 17.71 -3.18 -9.82
N LYS A 61 18.21 -2.73 -10.97
CA LYS A 61 19.64 -2.53 -11.17
C LYS A 61 20.16 -1.51 -10.16
N ARG A 62 21.41 -1.70 -9.69
CA ARG A 62 22.05 -0.82 -8.70
C ARG A 62 22.00 0.66 -9.11
N GLY A 63 22.26 0.94 -10.39
CA GLY A 63 22.20 2.29 -10.95
C GLY A 63 20.80 2.92 -10.85
N ASP A 64 19.75 2.14 -11.12
CA ASP A 64 18.36 2.62 -11.05
C ASP A 64 17.95 2.91 -9.61
N VAL A 65 18.33 2.02 -8.67
CA VAL A 65 18.09 2.23 -7.24
C VAL A 65 18.81 3.48 -6.74
N ALA A 66 20.06 3.68 -7.14
CA ALA A 66 20.84 4.88 -6.79
C ALA A 66 20.22 6.14 -7.39
N SER A 67 19.87 6.12 -8.67
CA SER A 67 19.25 7.25 -9.37
C SER A 67 17.91 7.64 -8.73
N LYS A 68 17.05 6.66 -8.40
CA LYS A 68 15.79 6.91 -7.70
C LYS A 68 16.00 7.43 -6.28
N ALA A 69 16.93 6.86 -5.52
CA ALA A 69 17.25 7.34 -4.18
C ALA A 69 17.72 8.80 -4.21
N VAL A 70 18.63 9.15 -5.13
CA VAL A 70 19.09 10.53 -5.33
C VAL A 70 17.94 11.45 -5.73
N SER A 71 17.16 11.06 -6.74
CA SER A 71 16.04 11.89 -7.25
C SER A 71 15.00 12.16 -6.17
N ARG A 72 14.63 11.14 -5.39
CA ARG A 72 13.66 11.27 -4.28
C ARG A 72 14.19 12.15 -3.16
N THR A 73 15.45 11.97 -2.75
CA THR A 73 16.03 12.75 -1.65
C THR A 73 16.30 14.20 -2.06
N VAL A 74 16.91 14.43 -3.22
CA VAL A 74 17.19 15.79 -3.72
C VAL A 74 15.91 16.53 -4.09
N GLY A 75 14.89 15.81 -4.59
CA GLY A 75 13.58 16.39 -4.93
C GLY A 75 12.84 17.02 -3.74
N GLN A 76 13.23 16.72 -2.50
CA GLN A 76 12.66 17.33 -1.30
C GLN A 76 13.29 18.67 -0.91
N ILE A 77 14.42 19.04 -1.52
CA ILE A 77 15.09 20.30 -1.21
C ILE A 77 14.19 21.47 -1.59
N GLY A 78 14.08 22.46 -0.70
CA GLY A 78 13.22 23.62 -0.90
C GLY A 78 11.75 23.36 -0.60
N SER A 79 11.41 22.25 0.08
CA SER A 79 10.02 21.91 0.39
C SER A 79 9.36 22.95 1.28
N ARG A 80 8.05 23.10 1.09
CA ARG A 80 7.23 24.08 1.83
C ARG A 80 5.99 23.39 2.39
N LYS A 81 5.33 24.03 3.35
CA LYS A 81 4.01 23.56 3.76
C LYS A 81 3.00 23.88 2.66
N PRO A 82 2.14 22.93 2.25
CA PRO A 82 1.03 23.22 1.36
C PRO A 82 0.00 24.08 2.10
N PRO A 83 -0.84 24.86 1.40
CA PRO A 83 -1.96 25.53 2.03
C PRO A 83 -2.96 24.53 2.65
N THR A 84 -3.58 24.91 3.77
CA THR A 84 -4.65 24.13 4.39
C THR A 84 -5.91 24.19 3.55
N GLY A 85 -6.56 23.05 3.33
CA GLY A 85 -7.79 22.95 2.55
C GLY A 85 -8.08 21.53 2.06
N GLU A 86 -9.03 21.41 1.15
CA GLU A 86 -9.33 20.13 0.50
C GLU A 86 -8.60 20.01 -0.83
N PHE A 87 -7.93 18.88 -1.03
CA PHE A 87 -7.16 18.61 -2.25
C PHE A 87 -7.44 17.21 -2.80
N THR A 88 -7.33 17.08 -4.12
CA THR A 88 -7.16 15.77 -4.75
C THR A 88 -5.79 15.22 -4.37
N ILE A 89 -5.76 13.96 -3.94
CA ILE A 89 -4.54 13.32 -3.45
C ILE A 89 -4.21 12.15 -4.38
N ILE A 90 -2.96 12.08 -4.84
CA ILE A 90 -2.43 10.94 -5.57
C ILE A 90 -1.42 10.26 -4.64
N PHE A 91 -1.63 8.99 -4.33
CA PHE A 91 -0.61 8.17 -3.70
C PHE A 91 0.24 7.52 -4.79
N ASP A 92 1.56 7.67 -4.70
CA ASP A 92 2.47 6.82 -5.47
C ASP A 92 2.31 5.35 -5.06
N SER A 93 2.83 4.42 -5.86
CA SER A 93 2.69 2.97 -5.61
C SER A 93 3.18 2.56 -4.21
N SER A 94 4.21 3.23 -3.66
CA SER A 94 4.70 2.99 -2.30
C SER A 94 3.74 3.47 -1.21
N SER A 95 3.16 4.65 -1.35
CA SER A 95 2.17 5.19 -0.42
C SER A 95 0.83 4.44 -0.51
N SER A 96 0.44 4.07 -1.73
CA SER A 96 -0.73 3.24 -2.03
C SER A 96 -0.61 1.86 -1.39
N ARG A 97 0.56 1.21 -1.50
CA ARG A 97 0.86 -0.05 -0.78
C ARG A 97 0.60 0.07 0.72
N SER A 98 1.00 1.18 1.36
CA SER A 98 0.75 1.39 2.79
C SER A 98 -0.74 1.51 3.11
N PHE A 99 -1.52 2.18 2.24
CA PHE A 99 -2.96 2.32 2.40
C PHE A 99 -3.67 0.96 2.28
N PHE A 100 -3.39 0.20 1.21
CA PHE A 100 -4.01 -1.11 0.99
C PHE A 100 -3.54 -2.18 1.97
N ALA A 101 -2.34 -2.06 2.56
CA ALA A 101 -1.95 -2.90 3.69
C ALA A 101 -2.89 -2.69 4.91
N GLY A 102 -3.34 -1.45 5.13
CA GLY A 102 -4.38 -1.14 6.12
C GLY A 102 -5.71 -1.83 5.81
N ILE A 103 -6.14 -1.80 4.54
CA ILE A 103 -7.36 -2.48 4.07
C ILE A 103 -7.26 -4.00 4.23
N SER A 104 -6.16 -4.62 3.80
CA SER A 104 -5.92 -6.06 3.99
C SER A 104 -5.99 -6.44 5.47
N ARG A 105 -5.43 -5.62 6.36
CA ARG A 105 -5.54 -5.82 7.82
C ARG A 105 -6.99 -5.71 8.31
N ALA A 106 -7.75 -4.72 7.85
CA ALA A 106 -9.17 -4.54 8.18
C ALA A 106 -10.03 -5.73 7.71
N LEU A 107 -9.66 -6.36 6.59
CA LEU A 107 -10.32 -7.56 6.04
C LEU A 107 -9.84 -8.88 6.67
N SER A 108 -8.84 -8.83 7.56
CA SER A 108 -8.33 -10.02 8.22
C SER A 108 -9.34 -10.59 9.19
N GLY A 109 -9.46 -11.92 9.21
CA GLY A 109 -10.32 -12.63 10.16
C GLY A 109 -10.01 -12.25 11.61
N ALA A 110 -8.73 -12.03 11.92
CA ALA A 110 -8.25 -11.58 13.22
C ALA A 110 -8.89 -10.27 13.67
N SER A 111 -8.90 -9.24 12.81
CA SER A 111 -9.54 -7.95 13.11
C SER A 111 -11.06 -8.10 13.18
N LEU A 112 -11.66 -8.91 12.31
CA LEU A 112 -13.12 -9.06 12.22
C LEU A 112 -13.72 -9.75 13.45
N TYR A 113 -13.19 -10.90 13.88
CA TYR A 113 -13.78 -11.64 15.01
C TYR A 113 -13.59 -10.92 16.35
N ARG A 114 -12.56 -10.07 16.46
CA ARG A 114 -12.35 -9.19 17.64
C ARG A 114 -13.19 -7.92 17.62
N GLY A 115 -13.88 -7.64 16.52
CA GLY A 115 -14.65 -6.39 16.37
C GLY A 115 -13.77 -5.15 16.19
N GLU A 116 -12.54 -5.33 15.69
CA GLU A 116 -11.52 -4.29 15.50
C GLU A 116 -11.43 -3.84 14.03
N SER A 117 -12.54 -3.89 13.29
CA SER A 117 -12.58 -3.55 11.87
C SER A 117 -13.84 -2.77 11.51
N PHE A 118 -13.65 -1.66 10.78
CA PHE A 118 -14.74 -0.89 10.17
C PHE A 118 -15.45 -1.64 9.02
N LEU A 119 -14.84 -2.71 8.48
CA LEU A 119 -15.39 -3.55 7.40
C LEU A 119 -16.16 -4.77 7.92
N ARG A 120 -16.45 -4.82 9.22
CA ARG A 120 -17.24 -5.89 9.82
C ARG A 120 -18.65 -5.90 9.24
N ASN A 121 -19.13 -7.10 8.87
CA ASN A 121 -20.44 -7.34 8.28
C ASN A 121 -20.69 -6.68 6.90
N ALA A 122 -19.64 -6.23 6.21
CA ALA A 122 -19.74 -5.55 4.91
C ALA A 122 -19.75 -6.49 3.69
N ILE A 123 -19.84 -7.82 3.88
CA ILE A 123 -19.92 -8.76 2.74
C ILE A 123 -21.18 -8.47 1.93
N GLY A 124 -21.01 -8.24 0.62
CA GLY A 124 -22.08 -7.89 -0.30
C GLY A 124 -22.28 -6.39 -0.47
N ASP A 125 -21.70 -5.56 0.41
CA ASP A 125 -21.82 -4.11 0.34
C ASP A 125 -20.84 -3.50 -0.67
N SER A 126 -21.23 -2.38 -1.27
CA SER A 126 -20.33 -1.52 -2.02
C SER A 126 -19.47 -0.71 -1.04
N ILE A 127 -18.20 -1.08 -0.92
CA ILE A 127 -17.23 -0.46 0.00
C ILE A 127 -16.30 0.54 -0.70
N ALA A 128 -16.26 0.51 -2.04
CA ALA A 128 -15.41 1.36 -2.86
C ALA A 128 -16.09 1.67 -4.20
N THR A 129 -15.44 2.51 -5.02
CA THR A 129 -15.91 2.80 -6.37
C THR A 129 -15.82 1.57 -7.28
N GLY A 130 -16.64 1.55 -8.34
CA GLY A 130 -16.73 0.42 -9.28
C GLY A 130 -15.46 0.13 -10.08
N ILE A 131 -14.46 1.01 -10.03
CA ILE A 131 -13.18 0.82 -10.71
C ILE A 131 -12.17 0.02 -9.87
N LEU A 132 -12.48 -0.27 -8.61
CA LEU A 132 -11.59 -1.01 -7.71
C LEU A 132 -11.99 -2.48 -7.64
N SER A 133 -11.11 -3.35 -8.13
CA SER A 133 -11.13 -4.78 -7.83
C SER A 133 -9.86 -5.16 -7.09
N ILE A 134 -9.97 -6.15 -6.20
CA ILE A 134 -8.87 -6.68 -5.42
C ILE A 134 -8.95 -8.19 -5.40
N HIS A 135 -7.84 -8.84 -5.69
CA HIS A 135 -7.72 -10.30 -5.73
C HIS A 135 -6.68 -10.79 -4.75
N GLU A 136 -6.97 -11.94 -4.15
CA GLU A 136 -5.97 -12.74 -3.47
C GLU A 136 -5.40 -13.74 -4.47
N ASN A 137 -4.10 -13.71 -4.71
CA ASN A 137 -3.44 -14.62 -5.66
C ASN A 137 -2.19 -15.29 -5.05
N PRO A 138 -2.33 -16.47 -4.41
CA PRO A 138 -1.21 -17.17 -3.79
C PRO A 138 -0.21 -17.78 -4.76
N PHE A 139 -0.54 -17.80 -6.06
CA PHE A 139 0.20 -18.53 -7.08
C PHE A 139 0.92 -17.62 -8.07
N LEU A 140 1.09 -16.33 -7.73
CA LEU A 140 1.91 -15.44 -8.55
C LEU A 140 3.34 -15.99 -8.66
N PRO A 141 3.82 -16.30 -9.88
CA PRO A 141 5.19 -16.74 -10.07
C PRO A 141 6.14 -15.68 -9.52
N ARG A 142 7.08 -16.10 -8.67
CA ARG A 142 8.07 -15.20 -8.03
C ARG A 142 7.47 -14.09 -7.15
N GLY A 143 6.17 -14.17 -6.84
CA GLY A 143 5.50 -13.23 -5.93
C GLY A 143 6.07 -13.30 -4.51
N MET A 144 6.21 -12.15 -3.87
CA MET A 144 6.83 -12.03 -2.55
C MET A 144 6.08 -12.77 -1.44
N GLY A 145 4.76 -12.97 -1.58
CA GLY A 145 3.95 -13.71 -0.61
C GLY A 145 3.34 -15.01 -1.14
N SER A 146 3.82 -15.51 -2.29
CA SER A 146 3.32 -16.74 -2.89
C SER A 146 3.55 -17.95 -1.99
N ARG A 147 2.51 -18.76 -1.78
CA ARG A 147 2.54 -19.92 -0.87
C ARG A 147 1.48 -20.95 -1.27
N LEU A 148 1.79 -22.23 -1.06
CA LEU A 148 0.88 -23.34 -1.39
C LEU A 148 -0.17 -23.65 -0.31
N PHE A 149 0.14 -23.28 0.93
CA PHE A 149 -0.72 -23.45 2.10
C PHE A 149 -0.50 -22.30 3.09
N ASP A 150 -1.49 -22.05 3.93
CA ASP A 150 -1.45 -21.02 4.96
C ASP A 150 -0.90 -21.55 6.30
N LEU A 151 -0.91 -20.70 7.33
CA LEU A 151 -0.39 -21.07 8.67
C LEU A 151 -1.25 -22.06 9.46
N ASP A 152 -2.40 -22.48 8.93
CA ASP A 152 -3.22 -23.56 9.49
C ASP A 152 -3.07 -24.87 8.66
N GLY A 153 -2.23 -24.86 7.62
CA GLY A 153 -2.07 -25.97 6.68
C GLY A 153 -3.20 -26.05 5.64
N VAL A 154 -4.06 -25.02 5.56
CA VAL A 154 -5.14 -24.97 4.57
C VAL A 154 -4.56 -24.62 3.22
N ARG A 155 -4.98 -25.34 2.17
CA ARG A 155 -4.58 -25.07 0.79
C ARG A 155 -4.91 -23.63 0.39
N SER A 156 -3.92 -22.89 -0.06
CA SER A 156 -4.13 -21.57 -0.65
C SER A 156 -4.94 -21.67 -1.93
N ARG A 157 -5.79 -20.70 -2.23
CA ARG A 157 -6.53 -20.61 -3.49
C ARG A 157 -6.67 -19.16 -3.95
N PRO A 158 -6.68 -18.89 -5.26
CA PRO A 158 -7.01 -17.57 -5.74
C PRO A 158 -8.51 -17.30 -5.53
N PHE A 159 -8.85 -16.08 -5.16
CA PHE A 159 -10.24 -15.61 -5.09
C PHE A 159 -10.31 -14.09 -5.14
N THR A 160 -11.50 -13.57 -5.47
CA THR A 160 -11.75 -12.13 -5.47
C THR A 160 -12.14 -11.66 -4.07
N VAL A 161 -11.44 -10.65 -3.58
CA VAL A 161 -11.70 -10.00 -2.29
C VAL A 161 -12.74 -8.89 -2.51
N VAL A 162 -12.48 -7.99 -3.46
CA VAL A 162 -13.37 -6.91 -3.88
C VAL A 162 -13.58 -7.02 -5.38
N ASP A 163 -14.82 -6.95 -5.83
CA ASP A 163 -15.22 -7.06 -7.23
C ASP A 163 -16.01 -5.81 -7.62
N ALA A 164 -15.43 -4.96 -8.47
CA ALA A 164 -16.02 -3.69 -8.87
C ALA A 164 -16.60 -2.89 -7.68
N GLY A 165 -15.80 -2.72 -6.64
CA GLY A 165 -16.15 -1.99 -5.42
C GLY A 165 -17.00 -2.76 -4.41
N VAL A 166 -17.49 -3.96 -4.74
CA VAL A 166 -18.31 -4.78 -3.85
C VAL A 166 -17.45 -5.79 -3.09
N LEU A 167 -17.55 -5.82 -1.76
CA LEU A 167 -16.79 -6.77 -0.94
C LEU A 167 -17.39 -8.18 -1.07
N LYS A 168 -16.58 -9.15 -1.51
CA LYS A 168 -17.00 -10.54 -1.74
C LYS A 168 -16.49 -11.50 -0.69
N ASN A 169 -15.25 -11.33 -0.22
CA ASN A 169 -14.62 -12.27 0.72
C ASN A 169 -13.75 -11.54 1.75
N TYR A 170 -13.67 -12.13 2.94
CA TYR A 170 -12.67 -11.78 3.96
C TYR A 170 -11.42 -12.65 3.83
N LEU A 171 -10.36 -12.35 4.58
CA LEU A 171 -9.13 -13.14 4.63
C LEU A 171 -9.14 -14.01 5.89
N LEU A 172 -9.55 -15.28 5.77
CA LEU A 172 -9.90 -16.14 6.91
C LEU A 172 -9.00 -17.38 7.03
N GLY A 173 -8.35 -17.52 8.19
CA GLY A 173 -7.87 -18.79 8.72
C GLY A 173 -8.97 -19.57 9.43
N VAL A 174 -8.68 -20.80 9.88
CA VAL A 174 -9.65 -21.75 10.46
C VAL A 174 -10.32 -21.18 11.70
N TYR A 175 -9.55 -20.63 12.65
CA TYR A 175 -10.09 -20.11 13.90
C TYR A 175 -11.07 -18.95 13.66
N ALA A 176 -10.66 -17.97 12.86
CA ALA A 176 -11.49 -16.79 12.57
C ALA A 176 -12.75 -17.16 11.78
N ALA A 177 -12.63 -18.07 10.80
CA ALA A 177 -13.76 -18.59 10.04
C ALA A 177 -14.81 -19.22 10.96
N ASN A 178 -14.39 -20.10 11.87
CA ASN A 178 -15.29 -20.73 12.85
C ASN A 178 -15.97 -19.70 13.76
N ARG A 179 -15.24 -18.69 14.25
CA ARG A 179 -15.80 -17.62 15.10
C ARG A 179 -16.83 -16.75 14.38
N LEU A 180 -16.72 -16.63 13.06
CA LEU A 180 -17.61 -15.83 12.21
C LEU A 180 -18.71 -16.67 11.55
N GLY A 181 -18.74 -18.00 11.75
CA GLY A 181 -19.68 -18.90 11.08
C GLY A 181 -19.46 -18.99 9.56
N MET A 182 -18.21 -18.84 9.11
CA MET A 182 -17.80 -18.85 7.70
C MET A 182 -16.83 -20.00 7.40
N CYS A 183 -16.49 -20.18 6.12
CA CYS A 183 -15.47 -21.15 5.70
C CYS A 183 -14.07 -20.48 5.62
N PRO A 184 -13.00 -21.17 6.04
CA PRO A 184 -11.64 -20.68 5.82
C PRO A 184 -11.29 -20.67 4.33
N ASN A 185 -10.34 -19.83 3.93
CA ASN A 185 -9.97 -19.66 2.53
C ASN A 185 -8.45 -19.61 2.25
N GLY A 186 -7.63 -20.14 3.17
CA GLY A 186 -6.18 -20.21 2.97
C GLY A 186 -5.46 -18.90 3.32
N CYS A 187 -6.03 -18.13 4.26
CA CYS A 187 -5.50 -16.83 4.67
C CYS A 187 -5.12 -16.77 6.16
N ALA A 188 -4.86 -17.91 6.81
CA ALA A 188 -4.20 -17.90 8.12
C ALA A 188 -2.81 -17.24 7.99
N GLY A 189 -2.54 -16.26 8.87
CA GLY A 189 -1.35 -15.41 8.77
C GLY A 189 -1.46 -14.23 7.81
N GLY A 190 -2.63 -13.98 7.21
CA GLY A 190 -2.88 -12.86 6.31
C GLY A 190 -2.97 -13.25 4.84
N SER A 191 -3.08 -12.25 3.95
CA SER A 191 -3.02 -12.42 2.49
C SER A 191 -1.64 -12.92 2.03
N SER A 192 -1.64 -13.73 0.99
CA SER A 192 -0.47 -14.21 0.23
C SER A 192 0.03 -13.12 -0.71
N ASN A 193 -0.62 -12.91 -1.85
CA ASN A 193 -0.44 -11.72 -2.68
C ASN A 193 -1.79 -11.01 -2.87
N PHE A 194 -1.93 -9.86 -2.23
CA PHE A 194 -3.07 -8.97 -2.30
C PHE A 194 -2.88 -8.02 -3.49
N VAL A 195 -3.55 -8.35 -4.59
CA VAL A 195 -3.37 -7.71 -5.89
C VAL A 195 -4.51 -6.73 -6.12
N ILE A 196 -4.17 -5.45 -6.19
CA ILE A 196 -5.10 -4.42 -6.65
C ILE A 196 -5.08 -4.49 -8.16
N GLU A 197 -6.24 -4.65 -8.80
CA GLU A 197 -6.34 -4.71 -10.25
C GLU A 197 -5.76 -3.41 -10.85
N PRO A 198 -4.74 -3.49 -11.72
CA PRO A 198 -4.13 -2.30 -12.31
C PRO A 198 -5.13 -1.62 -13.24
N GLY A 199 -5.17 -0.30 -13.19
CA GLY A 199 -5.90 0.49 -14.17
C GLY A 199 -5.05 0.71 -15.43
N THR A 200 -5.07 1.93 -15.93
CA THR A 200 -4.39 2.30 -17.18
C THR A 200 -3.45 3.48 -16.96
N GLY A 201 -2.38 3.54 -17.76
CA GLY A 201 -1.45 4.67 -17.74
C GLY A 201 -0.53 4.66 -16.52
N THR A 202 0.10 5.81 -16.29
CA THR A 202 1.16 6.01 -15.30
C THR A 202 0.72 6.98 -14.20
N VAL A 203 1.47 7.05 -13.10
CA VAL A 203 1.27 8.11 -12.09
C VAL A 203 1.32 9.52 -12.70
N ASN A 204 2.14 9.73 -13.73
CA ASN A 204 2.22 11.02 -14.43
C ASN A 204 0.94 11.34 -15.21
N ASP A 205 0.21 10.33 -15.68
CA ASP A 205 -1.08 10.55 -16.33
C ASP A 205 -2.15 10.94 -15.29
N LEU A 206 -2.09 10.37 -14.08
CA LEU A 206 -2.91 10.82 -12.95
C LEU A 206 -2.59 12.26 -12.56
N VAL A 207 -1.31 12.64 -12.54
CA VAL A 207 -0.85 14.01 -12.30
C VAL A 207 -1.42 14.95 -13.37
N LYS A 208 -1.22 14.65 -14.67
CA LYS A 208 -1.74 15.47 -15.78
C LYS A 208 -3.26 15.66 -15.74
N ALA A 209 -3.99 14.64 -15.30
CA ALA A 209 -5.44 14.70 -15.15
C ALA A 209 -5.92 15.40 -13.88
N THR A 210 -5.01 16.00 -13.09
CA THR A 210 -5.31 16.63 -11.79
C THR A 210 -5.09 18.15 -11.87
N PRO A 211 -6.17 18.96 -11.90
CA PRO A 211 -6.05 20.41 -11.98
C PRO A 211 -5.37 21.04 -10.75
N LYS A 212 -5.62 20.49 -9.56
CA LYS A 212 -5.00 20.94 -8.31
C LYS A 212 -4.99 19.80 -7.30
N GLY A 213 -3.84 19.49 -6.74
CA GLY A 213 -3.71 18.36 -5.84
C GLY A 213 -2.32 18.18 -5.25
N ILE A 214 -2.10 17.03 -4.63
CA ILE A 214 -0.80 16.67 -4.06
C ILE A 214 -0.47 15.24 -4.45
N LEU A 215 0.69 15.04 -5.07
CA LEU A 215 1.30 13.72 -5.24
C LEU A 215 2.08 13.37 -3.97
N VAL A 216 1.58 12.42 -3.21
CA VAL A 216 2.19 11.93 -1.98
C VAL A 216 3.13 10.79 -2.30
N THR A 217 4.38 10.95 -1.88
CA THR A 217 5.47 9.99 -2.11
C THR A 217 6.03 9.42 -0.80
N GLY A 218 5.55 9.93 0.34
CA GLY A 218 5.90 9.43 1.66
C GLY A 218 4.79 9.70 2.67
N LEU A 219 4.58 8.72 3.56
CA LEU A 219 3.63 8.79 4.66
C LEU A 219 4.34 8.47 5.98
N MET A 220 4.03 9.23 7.01
CA MET A 220 4.64 9.17 8.33
C MET A 220 3.58 9.03 9.43
N GLY A 221 3.98 8.47 10.57
CA GLY A 221 3.10 8.26 11.72
C GLY A 221 2.14 7.09 11.58
N GLN A 222 1.43 6.80 12.68
CA GLN A 222 0.58 5.62 12.88
C GLN A 222 -0.93 5.93 12.88
N GLY A 223 -1.36 7.13 12.48
CA GLY A 223 -2.75 7.59 12.67
C GLY A 223 -3.78 7.00 11.70
N ALA A 224 -3.61 5.76 11.24
CA ALA A 224 -4.61 5.02 10.49
C ALA A 224 -5.24 3.93 11.38
N ASP A 225 -6.42 4.20 11.94
CA ASP A 225 -7.16 3.28 12.82
C ASP A 225 -8.18 2.48 12.00
N ILE A 226 -7.92 1.19 11.81
CA ILE A 226 -8.83 0.28 11.08
C ILE A 226 -10.07 -0.11 11.91
N ARG A 227 -10.11 0.18 13.20
CA ARG A 227 -11.29 -0.11 14.03
C ARG A 227 -12.39 0.91 13.78
N THR A 228 -12.03 2.20 13.73
CA THR A 228 -12.98 3.29 13.43
C THR A 228 -13.08 3.58 11.94
N GLY A 229 -12.00 3.35 11.21
CA GLY A 229 -11.84 3.80 9.83
C GLY A 229 -11.15 5.15 9.70
N ASP A 230 -10.77 5.81 10.80
CA ASP A 230 -10.12 7.11 10.75
C ASP A 230 -8.73 7.02 10.11
N TYR A 231 -8.42 7.97 9.23
CA TYR A 231 -7.15 8.06 8.54
C TYR A 231 -6.55 9.45 8.70
N SER A 232 -5.45 9.55 9.46
CA SER A 232 -4.69 10.78 9.67
C SER A 232 -3.20 10.48 9.70
N ARG A 233 -2.45 10.95 8.70
CA ARG A 233 -1.01 10.69 8.61
C ARG A 233 -0.25 11.92 8.17
N GLY A 234 0.95 12.08 8.72
CA GLY A 234 1.92 13.03 8.20
C GLY A 234 2.31 12.61 6.79
N ALA A 235 2.51 13.56 5.89
CA ALA A 235 2.80 13.29 4.50
C ALA A 235 3.87 14.22 3.93
N GLU A 236 4.50 13.75 2.87
CA GLU A 236 5.44 14.48 2.05
C GLU A 236 5.22 14.13 0.58
N GLY A 237 5.59 15.03 -0.31
CA GLY A 237 5.34 14.85 -1.73
C GLY A 237 5.54 16.12 -2.54
N PHE A 238 4.69 16.31 -3.54
CA PHE A 238 4.77 17.40 -4.50
C PHE A 238 3.41 18.03 -4.72
N PHE A 239 3.37 19.35 -4.71
CA PHE A 239 2.17 20.10 -5.09
C PHE A 239 1.97 19.99 -6.61
N VAL A 240 0.73 19.76 -7.01
CA VAL A 240 0.30 19.64 -8.41
C VAL A 240 -0.65 20.77 -8.74
N GLU A 241 -0.37 21.51 -9.82
CA GLU A 241 -1.25 22.54 -10.36
C GLU A 241 -1.27 22.46 -11.89
N ASN A 242 -2.47 22.57 -12.48
CA ASN A 242 -2.72 22.45 -13.91
C ASN A 242 -2.11 21.21 -14.57
N GLY A 243 -2.08 20.09 -13.84
CA GLY A 243 -1.54 18.84 -14.34
C GLY A 243 -0.01 18.71 -14.31
N GLU A 244 0.68 19.62 -13.62
CA GLU A 244 2.14 19.65 -13.52
C GLU A 244 2.61 19.62 -12.06
N ILE A 245 3.74 18.97 -11.80
CA ILE A 245 4.41 19.02 -10.50
C ILE A 245 5.10 20.38 -10.37
N CYS A 246 4.70 21.18 -9.39
CA CYS A 246 5.19 22.55 -9.22
C CYS A 246 6.38 22.64 -8.25
N TYR A 247 6.19 22.17 -7.02
CA TYR A 247 7.21 22.27 -5.97
C TYR A 247 7.02 21.19 -4.89
N PRO A 248 8.08 20.80 -4.19
CA PRO A 248 7.98 19.83 -3.09
C PRO A 248 7.22 20.41 -1.89
N VAL A 249 6.45 19.55 -1.24
CA VAL A 249 5.69 19.87 -0.03
C VAL A 249 5.95 18.86 1.08
N SER A 250 6.09 19.34 2.30
CA SER A 250 6.35 18.52 3.49
C SER A 250 5.73 19.16 4.74
N GLU A 251 5.82 18.47 5.87
CA GLU A 251 5.29 18.94 7.16
C GLU A 251 3.78 19.25 7.15
N PHE A 252 2.99 18.41 6.48
CA PHE A 252 1.54 18.49 6.52
C PHE A 252 0.92 17.15 6.92
N THR A 253 -0.33 17.21 7.34
CA THR A 253 -1.14 16.01 7.64
C THR A 253 -2.25 15.90 6.61
N ILE A 254 -2.53 14.67 6.20
CA ILE A 254 -3.71 14.32 5.39
C ILE A 254 -4.71 13.62 6.31
N SER A 255 -5.97 14.06 6.30
CA SER A 255 -7.05 13.52 7.12
C SER A 255 -8.30 13.16 6.30
N SER A 256 -8.86 11.98 6.55
CA SER A 256 -10.13 11.46 6.00
C SER A 256 -10.53 10.19 6.78
N THR A 257 -11.40 9.36 6.22
CA THR A 257 -11.66 7.98 6.65
C THR A 257 -11.34 7.00 5.52
N PHE A 258 -11.02 5.75 5.85
CA PHE A 258 -10.83 4.69 4.86
C PHE A 258 -12.06 4.54 3.94
N GLN A 259 -13.27 4.69 4.50
CA GLN A 259 -14.53 4.61 3.77
C GLN A 259 -14.64 5.71 2.72
N GLU A 260 -14.39 6.97 3.11
CA GLU A 260 -14.39 8.10 2.17
C GLU A 260 -13.29 7.97 1.13
N MET A 261 -12.10 7.53 1.53
CA MET A 261 -11.00 7.30 0.60
C MET A 261 -11.37 6.25 -0.45
N LEU A 262 -11.87 5.07 -0.03
CA LEU A 262 -12.30 4.01 -0.94
C LEU A 262 -13.42 4.45 -1.88
N ALA A 263 -14.41 5.19 -1.36
CA ALA A 263 -15.50 5.77 -2.15
C ALA A 263 -15.05 6.95 -3.04
N GLY A 264 -13.88 7.51 -2.76
CA GLY A 264 -13.25 8.61 -3.49
C GLY A 264 -12.22 8.19 -4.53
N ILE A 265 -11.95 6.89 -4.71
CA ILE A 265 -11.00 6.40 -5.72
C ILE A 265 -11.56 6.66 -7.12
N ASP A 266 -10.86 7.46 -7.92
CA ASP A 266 -11.29 7.83 -9.27
C ASP A 266 -10.19 7.70 -10.34
N GLY A 267 -9.03 7.16 -9.96
CA GLY A 267 -7.95 6.84 -10.89
C GLY A 267 -7.01 5.80 -10.30
N ILE A 268 -6.66 4.80 -11.10
CA ILE A 268 -5.72 3.73 -10.76
C ILE A 268 -4.75 3.61 -11.93
N ALA A 269 -3.45 3.69 -11.66
CA ALA A 269 -2.40 3.52 -12.67
C ALA A 269 -2.06 2.03 -12.89
N ALA A 270 -1.13 1.76 -13.80
CA ALA A 270 -0.63 0.43 -14.12
C ALA A 270 0.79 0.15 -13.55
N ASP A 271 1.24 0.92 -12.56
CA ASP A 271 2.62 0.97 -12.06
C ASP A 271 2.84 0.24 -10.73
N ALA A 272 2.06 -0.82 -10.46
CA ALA A 272 2.22 -1.65 -9.27
C ALA A 272 3.62 -2.29 -9.22
N ARG A 273 4.23 -2.28 -8.03
CA ARG A 273 5.58 -2.82 -7.83
C ARG A 273 5.53 -4.27 -7.35
N PRO A 274 6.32 -5.19 -7.92
CA PRO A 274 6.36 -6.59 -7.52
C PRO A 274 7.23 -6.87 -6.29
N ASP A 275 7.67 -5.83 -5.56
CA ASP A 275 8.55 -5.92 -4.39
C ASP A 275 7.78 -6.07 -3.05
N SER A 276 6.53 -6.53 -3.14
CA SER A 276 5.62 -6.73 -2.02
C SER A 276 4.65 -7.87 -2.25
N SER A 277 4.10 -8.41 -1.16
CA SER A 277 2.85 -9.16 -1.18
C SER A 277 1.61 -8.28 -1.37
N ILE A 278 1.68 -6.96 -1.15
CA ILE A 278 0.61 -6.01 -1.47
C ILE A 278 0.97 -5.31 -2.79
N LEU A 279 0.43 -5.79 -3.91
CA LEU A 279 0.69 -5.25 -5.24
C LEU A 279 -0.30 -4.11 -5.50
N ALA A 280 0.11 -2.90 -5.12
CA ALA A 280 -0.70 -1.70 -5.25
C ALA A 280 -0.10 -0.73 -6.29
N PRO A 281 -0.84 -0.37 -7.34
CA PRO A 281 -0.47 0.73 -8.23
C PRO A 281 -0.67 2.09 -7.56
N SER A 282 -0.20 3.15 -8.20
CA SER A 282 -0.54 4.52 -7.81
C SER A 282 -2.04 4.75 -7.95
N VAL A 283 -2.63 5.45 -6.98
CA VAL A 283 -4.09 5.68 -6.88
C VAL A 283 -4.40 7.14 -6.60
N ARG A 284 -5.44 7.66 -7.24
CA ARG A 284 -5.97 9.01 -7.03
C ARG A 284 -7.28 8.98 -6.25
N PHE A 285 -7.34 9.85 -5.24
CA PHE A 285 -8.47 10.08 -4.36
C PHE A 285 -9.02 11.48 -4.60
N ARG A 286 -10.33 11.60 -4.79
CA ARG A 286 -11.01 12.86 -5.16
C ARG A 286 -10.70 14.01 -4.21
N ARG A 287 -10.89 13.82 -2.90
CA ARG A 287 -10.75 14.87 -1.89
C ARG A 287 -10.30 14.30 -0.55
N MET A 288 -9.32 14.95 0.07
CA MET A 288 -8.94 14.76 1.46
C MET A 288 -8.60 16.12 2.09
N VAL A 289 -8.76 16.22 3.41
CA VAL A 289 -8.37 17.43 4.14
C VAL A 289 -6.85 17.42 4.33
N VAL A 290 -6.21 18.51 3.93
CA VAL A 290 -4.79 18.77 4.12
C VAL A 290 -4.62 19.87 5.15
N ALA A 291 -3.86 19.59 6.20
CA ALA A 291 -3.46 20.57 7.20
C ALA A 291 -1.97 20.86 7.05
N GLY A 292 -1.67 21.97 6.37
CA GLY A 292 -0.34 22.56 6.20
C GLY A 292 -0.51 24.08 6.30
N SER A 293 0.23 24.73 7.17
CA SER A 293 0.16 26.17 7.38
C SER A 293 1.55 26.73 7.50
#